data_AF-A0A1F9CWH5-F1
#
_entry.id   AF-A0A1F9CWH5-F1
#
_cell.length_a   1.000
_cell.length_b   1.000
_cell.length_c   1.000
_cell.angle_alpha   90.00
_cell.angle_beta   90.00
_cell.angle_gamma   90.00
#
_symmetry.space_group_name_H-M   'P 1'
#
loop_
_entity.id
_entity.type
_entity.pdbx_description
1 polymer ?
#
loop_
_entity_poly.entity_id
_entity_poly.type
_entity_poly.pdbx_seq_one_letter_code
_entity_poly.pdbx_strand_id
1 'polypeptide(L)'
;MGRLIQLTTSNLLGALNLVLVILCAYAAARIVHNFRRPNPALVATPAVAMPALAWAPQARSFSDYQPILDRNLFKSTLVDKNAAEEESEVPDVVEESPLQAKLIATVVSGDETGSSATIEDLTAHDRSIYHVKDTLMNEAEIVRIERERVIVRRGGKYEALSLYDQDGSIAATSAPATTVPFLNNFGQPVRATPKGFNEVANFNAQNQEFRVMPHFEAGRINGFRVFALAPGSAWSKSGLRNGDVVRSINGQEISSVQQAYEILSQLKGTAGLRIDVDRGRRRQTITYGGES
;
A
#
# COMPACT_ATOMS: atom_id res chain seq x y z
N MET A 1 73.50 -60.16 -67.39
CA MET A 1 73.74 -59.21 -66.29
C MET A 1 72.48 -58.77 -65.51
N GLY A 2 71.24 -59.06 -65.94
CA GLY A 2 70.02 -58.55 -65.28
C GLY A 2 69.49 -59.31 -64.05
N ARG A 3 69.90 -60.57 -63.80
CA ARG A 3 69.38 -61.36 -62.66
C ARG A 3 70.10 -61.12 -61.33
N LEU A 4 71.36 -60.68 -61.34
CA LEU A 4 72.12 -60.41 -60.11
C LEU A 4 71.70 -59.10 -59.41
N ILE A 5 71.23 -58.10 -60.16
CA ILE A 5 70.78 -56.81 -59.63
C ILE A 5 69.40 -56.92 -58.96
N GLN A 6 68.53 -57.82 -59.44
CA GLN A 6 67.18 -58.05 -58.89
C GLN A 6 67.19 -58.76 -57.52
N LEU A 7 68.18 -59.61 -57.25
CA LEU A 7 68.34 -60.26 -55.95
C LEU A 7 68.85 -59.28 -54.87
N THR A 8 69.64 -58.28 -55.26
CA THR A 8 70.12 -57.26 -54.31
C THR A 8 69.02 -56.27 -53.93
N THR A 9 68.12 -55.91 -54.85
CA THR A 9 67.01 -54.98 -54.57
C THR A 9 65.93 -55.60 -53.69
N SER A 10 65.62 -56.90 -53.86
CA SER A 10 64.65 -57.59 -52.99
C SER A 10 65.16 -57.74 -51.56
N ASN A 11 66.44 -58.07 -51.39
CA ASN A 11 67.06 -58.19 -50.07
C ASN A 11 67.21 -56.82 -49.38
N LEU A 12 67.51 -55.76 -50.16
CA LEU A 12 67.57 -54.39 -49.65
C LEU A 12 66.19 -53.89 -49.19
N LEU A 13 65.13 -54.19 -49.95
CA LEU A 13 63.76 -53.82 -49.59
C LEU A 13 63.28 -54.57 -48.34
N GLY A 14 63.65 -55.86 -48.21
CA GLY A 14 63.40 -56.64 -47.00
C GLY A 14 64.11 -56.07 -45.76
N ALA A 15 65.38 -55.69 -45.90
CA ALA A 15 66.13 -55.04 -44.83
C ALA A 15 65.54 -53.68 -44.44
N LEU A 16 65.11 -52.87 -45.41
CA LEU A 16 64.44 -51.59 -45.17
C LEU A 16 63.13 -51.76 -44.39
N ASN A 17 62.31 -52.74 -44.78
CA ASN A 17 61.06 -53.05 -44.06
C ASN A 17 61.33 -53.50 -42.63
N LEU A 18 62.38 -54.31 -42.40
CA LEU A 18 62.75 -54.76 -41.07
C LEU A 18 63.19 -53.59 -40.18
N VAL A 19 64.00 -52.67 -40.73
CA VAL A 19 64.39 -51.43 -40.03
C VAL A 19 63.17 -50.57 -39.71
N LEU A 20 62.23 -50.42 -40.65
CA LEU A 20 60.99 -49.66 -40.44
C LEU A 20 60.12 -50.26 -39.33
N VAL A 21 59.98 -51.58 -39.28
CA VAL A 21 59.24 -52.29 -38.22
C VAL A 21 59.90 -52.06 -36.85
N ILE A 22 61.23 -52.15 -36.77
CA ILE A 22 61.96 -51.88 -35.51
C ILE A 22 61.74 -50.43 -35.06
N LEU A 23 61.79 -49.47 -36.00
CA LEU A 23 61.64 -48.05 -35.69
C LEU A 23 60.21 -47.73 -35.23
N CYS A 24 59.19 -48.34 -35.85
CA CYS A 24 57.80 -48.25 -35.40
C CYS A 24 57.60 -48.88 -34.01
N ALA A 25 58.17 -50.05 -33.75
CA ALA A 25 58.09 -50.71 -32.44
C ALA A 25 58.76 -49.86 -31.35
N TYR A 26 59.92 -49.28 -31.64
CA TYR A 26 60.62 -48.37 -30.74
C TYR A 26 59.83 -47.09 -30.45
N ALA A 27 59.23 -46.49 -31.48
CA ALA A 27 58.38 -45.31 -31.33
C ALA A 27 57.15 -45.60 -30.46
N ALA A 28 56.48 -46.74 -30.68
CA ALA A 28 55.34 -47.17 -29.88
C ALA A 28 55.72 -47.40 -28.40
N ALA A 29 56.84 -48.10 -28.14
CA ALA A 29 57.34 -48.32 -26.79
C ALA A 29 57.64 -47.00 -26.06
N ARG A 30 58.19 -46.01 -26.77
CA ARG A 30 58.49 -44.68 -26.22
C ARG A 30 57.22 -43.92 -25.84
N ILE A 31 56.16 -44.01 -26.65
CA ILE A 31 54.86 -43.38 -26.37
C ILE A 31 54.25 -44.00 -25.11
N VAL A 32 54.22 -45.33 -25.01
CA VAL A 32 53.69 -46.03 -23.84
C VAL A 32 54.48 -45.69 -22.58
N HIS A 33 55.81 -45.62 -22.68
CA HIS A 33 56.66 -45.24 -21.54
C HIS A 33 56.36 -43.81 -21.07
N ASN A 34 56.11 -42.86 -21.98
CA ASN A 34 55.80 -41.49 -21.61
C ASN A 34 54.37 -41.33 -21.04
N PHE A 35 53.45 -42.22 -21.41
CA PHE A 35 52.09 -42.25 -20.85
C PHE A 35 52.03 -42.84 -19.44
N ARG A 36 53.05 -43.59 -19.03
CA ARG A 36 53.19 -44.17 -17.68
C ARG A 36 53.90 -43.23 -16.70
N ARG A 37 53.89 -41.92 -16.93
CA ARG A 37 54.27 -40.97 -15.88
C ARG A 37 53.20 -41.05 -14.80
N PRO A 38 53.53 -41.40 -13.54
CA PRO A 38 52.56 -41.32 -12.46
C PRO A 38 52.03 -39.88 -12.42
N ASN A 39 50.72 -39.72 -12.27
CA ASN A 39 50.11 -38.42 -11.99
C ASN A 39 50.96 -37.74 -10.92
N PRO A 40 51.45 -36.49 -11.13
CA PRO A 40 52.02 -35.77 -10.01
C PRO A 40 50.96 -35.82 -8.91
N ALA A 41 51.32 -36.41 -7.77
CA ALA A 41 50.44 -36.46 -6.62
C ALA A 41 49.86 -35.06 -6.49
N LEU A 42 48.53 -34.96 -6.46
CA LEU A 42 47.84 -33.72 -6.12
C LEU A 42 48.46 -33.30 -4.79
N VAL A 43 49.42 -32.38 -4.85
CA VAL A 43 49.94 -31.73 -3.66
C VAL A 43 48.70 -31.06 -3.13
N ALA A 44 48.15 -31.59 -2.05
CA ALA A 44 47.09 -30.94 -1.32
C ALA A 44 47.67 -29.57 -1.00
N THR A 45 47.22 -28.55 -1.73
CA THR A 45 47.45 -27.18 -1.35
C THR A 45 46.97 -27.11 0.11
N PRO A 46 47.81 -26.62 1.05
CA PRO A 46 47.29 -26.37 2.39
C PRO A 46 46.06 -25.50 2.18
N ALA A 47 44.91 -25.97 2.67
CA ALA A 47 43.70 -25.19 2.63
C ALA A 47 44.04 -23.86 3.28
N VAL A 48 44.15 -22.80 2.47
CA VAL A 48 44.17 -21.45 3.01
C VAL A 48 42.85 -21.35 3.72
N ALA A 49 42.90 -21.39 5.05
CA ALA A 49 41.74 -21.08 5.86
C ALA A 49 41.31 -19.69 5.42
N MET A 50 40.26 -19.63 4.60
CA MET A 50 39.59 -18.37 4.37
C MET A 50 39.21 -17.90 5.77
N PRO A 51 39.55 -16.66 6.18
CA PRO A 51 38.93 -16.12 7.37
C PRO A 51 37.43 -16.30 7.12
N ALA A 52 36.77 -17.08 7.98
CA ALA A 52 35.32 -17.10 7.97
C ALA A 52 34.93 -15.63 7.94
N LEU A 53 34.15 -15.23 6.94
CA LEU A 53 33.47 -13.94 6.96
C LEU A 53 32.55 -14.02 8.17
N ALA A 54 33.11 -13.72 9.33
CA ALA A 54 32.40 -13.44 10.54
C ALA A 54 31.77 -12.07 10.28
N TRP A 55 30.68 -12.09 9.51
CA TRP A 55 29.59 -11.18 9.79
C TRP A 55 29.09 -11.57 11.18
N ALA A 56 29.83 -11.16 12.20
CA ALA A 56 29.27 -10.94 13.50
C ALA A 56 28.50 -9.63 13.34
N PRO A 57 27.16 -9.61 13.45
CA PRO A 57 26.45 -8.35 13.51
C PRO A 57 27.02 -7.59 14.71
N GLN A 58 27.83 -6.56 14.45
CA GLN A 58 28.26 -5.65 15.48
C GLN A 58 26.97 -5.03 16.02
N ALA A 59 26.67 -5.28 17.30
CA ALA A 59 25.53 -4.68 17.95
C ALA A 59 25.76 -3.16 17.94
N ARG A 60 25.12 -2.45 17.00
CA ARG A 60 25.21 -1.00 16.92
C ARG A 60 24.60 -0.40 18.17
N SER A 61 25.23 0.65 18.66
CA SER A 61 24.72 1.38 19.81
C SER A 61 23.42 2.08 19.43
N PHE A 62 22.50 2.25 20.38
CA PHE A 62 21.25 2.96 20.11
C PHE A 62 21.48 4.40 19.59
N SER A 63 22.60 5.03 19.97
CA SER A 63 23.03 6.34 19.45
C SER A 63 23.29 6.37 17.94
N ASP A 64 23.69 5.25 17.34
CA ASP A 64 23.96 5.19 15.89
C ASP A 64 22.68 5.38 15.05
N TYR A 65 21.51 5.25 15.68
CA TYR A 65 20.20 5.43 15.06
C TYR A 65 19.59 6.83 15.30
N GLN A 66 20.24 7.71 16.06
CA GLN A 66 19.75 9.08 16.28
C GLN A 66 19.45 9.85 14.98
N PRO A 67 20.29 9.79 13.92
CA PRO A 67 19.98 10.47 12.67
C PRO A 67 18.71 9.99 11.97
N ILE A 68 18.27 8.75 12.24
CA ILE A 68 17.01 8.20 11.70
C ILE A 68 15.81 8.77 12.47
N LEU A 69 15.96 8.92 13.79
CA LEU A 69 14.97 9.55 14.66
C LEU A 69 14.85 11.05 14.33
N ASP A 70 15.98 11.76 14.22
CA ASP A 70 16.04 13.19 13.89
C ASP A 70 15.41 13.52 12.53
N ARG A 71 15.61 12.64 11.55
CA ARG A 71 15.02 12.81 10.21
C ARG A 71 13.53 12.47 10.15
N ASN A 72 12.97 11.94 11.24
CA ASN A 72 11.58 11.53 11.37
C ASN A 72 11.02 10.91 10.07
N LEU A 73 11.76 9.95 9.50
CA LEU A 73 11.53 9.42 8.14
C LEU A 73 10.14 8.79 7.96
N PHE A 74 9.49 8.46 9.07
CA PHE A 74 8.19 7.81 9.12
C PHE A 74 7.09 8.70 9.70
N LYS A 75 7.39 9.97 10.01
CA LYS A 75 6.47 10.89 10.71
C LYS A 75 5.86 10.28 11.97
N SER A 76 6.59 9.40 12.66
CA SER A 76 6.19 8.89 13.96
C SER A 76 6.43 10.03 14.97
N THR A 77 5.39 10.42 15.69
CA THR A 77 5.30 11.58 16.61
C THR A 77 6.20 11.49 17.86
N LEU A 78 7.44 11.00 17.73
CA LEU A 78 8.41 10.89 18.82
C LEU A 78 9.48 12.01 18.81
N VAL A 79 9.35 12.99 17.92
CA VAL A 79 10.19 14.19 17.93
C VAL A 79 9.34 15.39 18.32
N ASP A 80 9.15 15.56 19.62
CA ASP A 80 8.84 16.86 20.22
C ASP A 80 9.77 17.08 21.42
N LYS A 81 11.04 17.36 21.10
CA LYS A 81 11.87 18.20 21.97
C LYS A 81 11.72 19.62 21.44
N ASN A 82 10.83 20.39 22.08
CA ASN A 82 10.54 21.81 21.84
C ASN A 82 9.34 22.15 20.93
N ALA A 83 8.25 21.38 20.97
CA ALA A 83 6.93 21.97 20.74
C ALA A 83 6.39 22.49 22.09
N ALA A 84 7.02 23.56 22.60
CA ALA A 84 6.42 24.37 23.63
C ALA A 84 5.34 25.23 22.96
N GLU A 85 4.10 25.02 23.39
CA GLU A 85 3.08 26.06 23.58
C GLU A 85 2.57 26.77 22.31
N GLU A 86 1.66 26.09 21.60
CA GLU A 86 0.32 26.66 21.35
C GLU A 86 -0.72 25.62 21.77
N GLU A 87 -0.64 25.22 23.04
CA GLU A 87 -1.70 24.45 23.71
C GLU A 87 -2.91 25.37 23.82
N SER A 88 -3.85 25.21 22.88
CA SER A 88 -5.17 25.81 22.97
C SER A 88 -5.76 25.51 24.35
N GLU A 89 -6.37 26.53 24.95
CA GLU A 89 -6.93 26.67 26.30
C GLU A 89 -8.06 25.68 26.67
N VAL A 90 -7.94 24.43 26.21
CA VAL A 90 -8.87 23.33 26.43
C VAL A 90 -8.38 22.56 27.65
N PRO A 91 -9.14 22.51 28.75
CA PRO A 91 -8.73 21.76 29.94
C PRO A 91 -8.62 20.26 29.63
N ASP A 92 -7.62 19.59 30.19
CA ASP A 92 -7.41 18.14 30.01
C ASP A 92 -8.55 17.29 30.58
N VAL A 93 -9.19 17.81 31.64
CA VAL A 93 -10.31 17.21 32.32
C VAL A 93 -11.59 17.92 31.90
N VAL A 94 -12.44 17.19 31.20
CA VAL A 94 -13.70 17.68 30.63
C VAL A 94 -14.81 16.71 31.02
N GLU A 95 -15.97 17.23 31.42
CA GLU A 95 -17.14 16.42 31.75
C GLU A 95 -17.75 15.79 30.47
N GLU A 96 -18.43 14.64 30.62
CA GLU A 96 -19.12 14.02 29.49
C GLU A 96 -20.26 14.91 28.97
N SER A 97 -20.41 14.93 27.65
CA SER A 97 -21.42 15.75 27.00
C SER A 97 -22.80 15.11 27.12
N PRO A 98 -23.84 15.86 27.54
CA PRO A 98 -25.22 15.41 27.56
C PRO A 98 -25.89 15.49 26.18
N LEU A 99 -25.14 15.80 25.11
CA LEU A 99 -25.67 15.83 23.75
C LEU A 99 -26.26 14.47 23.39
N GLN A 100 -27.36 14.47 22.65
CA GLN A 100 -27.94 13.26 22.06
C GLN A 100 -27.15 12.84 20.82
N ALA A 101 -25.84 12.68 20.98
CA ALA A 101 -24.90 12.32 19.93
C ALA A 101 -24.01 11.18 20.43
N LYS A 102 -23.73 10.21 19.55
CA LYS A 102 -22.87 9.07 19.85
C LYS A 102 -21.62 9.12 18.98
N LEU A 103 -20.45 9.10 19.62
CA LEU A 103 -19.18 8.97 18.90
C LEU A 103 -18.99 7.52 18.46
N ILE A 104 -18.78 7.31 17.15
CA ILE A 104 -18.69 5.98 16.54
C ILE A 104 -17.24 5.63 16.18
N ALA A 105 -16.46 6.61 15.71
CA ALA A 105 -15.08 6.40 15.33
C ALA A 105 -14.29 7.72 15.33
N THR A 106 -12.98 7.61 15.53
CA THR A 106 -12.03 8.72 15.40
C THR A 106 -10.87 8.29 14.51
N VAL A 107 -10.35 9.23 13.75
CA VAL A 107 -9.08 9.13 13.03
C VAL A 107 -8.27 10.34 13.49
N VAL A 108 -7.13 10.10 14.16
CA VAL A 108 -6.26 11.16 14.65
C VAL A 108 -5.01 11.19 13.79
N SER A 109 -4.73 12.34 13.19
CA SER A 109 -3.50 12.62 12.46
C SER A 109 -2.60 13.55 13.28
N GLY A 110 -1.30 13.56 13.00
CA GLY A 110 -0.35 14.46 13.67
C GLY A 110 -0.58 15.95 13.34
N ASP A 111 -1.40 16.25 12.33
CA ASP A 111 -1.90 17.57 11.99
C ASP A 111 -3.40 17.69 12.30
N GLU A 112 -3.84 18.82 12.88
CA GLU A 112 -5.25 19.05 13.24
C GLU A 112 -6.19 18.92 12.03
N THR A 113 -5.71 19.25 10.82
CA THR A 113 -6.46 19.14 9.56
C THR A 113 -6.73 17.71 9.11
N GLY A 114 -5.90 16.75 9.54
CA GLY A 114 -6.02 15.34 9.18
C GLY A 114 -6.89 14.54 10.15
N SER A 115 -7.36 15.16 11.24
CA SER A 115 -8.18 14.47 12.24
C SER A 115 -9.68 14.56 11.90
N SER A 116 -10.38 13.44 12.04
CA SER A 116 -11.81 13.32 11.72
C SER A 116 -12.52 12.42 12.73
N ALA A 117 -13.79 12.70 12.99
CA ALA A 117 -14.65 11.90 13.85
C ALA A 117 -15.96 11.54 13.13
N THR A 118 -16.42 10.30 13.27
CA THR A 118 -17.76 9.88 12.83
C THR A 118 -18.69 9.93 14.02
N ILE A 119 -19.72 10.78 13.95
CA ILE A 119 -20.67 11.02 15.03
C ILE A 119 -22.08 10.73 14.50
N GLU A 120 -22.86 9.99 15.29
CA GLU A 120 -24.27 9.72 15.06
C GLU A 120 -25.13 10.69 15.89
N ASP A 121 -26.03 11.42 15.23
CA ASP A 121 -27.08 12.18 15.90
C ASP A 121 -28.21 11.21 16.27
N LEU A 122 -28.47 11.02 17.57
CA LEU A 122 -29.48 10.08 18.06
C LEU A 122 -30.91 10.62 17.92
N THR A 123 -31.08 11.93 17.75
CA THR A 123 -32.39 12.53 17.45
C THR A 123 -32.74 12.33 15.98
N ALA A 124 -31.85 12.71 15.07
CA ALA A 124 -32.05 12.61 13.62
C ALA A 124 -31.78 11.21 13.03
N HIS A 125 -31.11 10.33 13.79
CA HIS A 125 -30.60 9.03 13.33
C HIS A 125 -29.70 9.15 12.08
N ASP A 126 -28.93 10.24 11.99
CA ASP A 126 -27.98 10.48 10.90
C ASP A 126 -26.54 10.32 11.36
N ARG A 127 -25.69 9.76 10.48
CA ARG A 127 -24.26 9.52 10.73
C ARG A 127 -23.44 10.37 9.80
N SER A 128 -22.65 11.26 10.38
CA SER A 128 -21.86 12.23 9.62
C SER A 128 -20.42 12.26 10.10
N ILE A 129 -19.52 12.67 9.21
CA ILE A 129 -18.09 12.85 9.50
C ILE A 129 -17.84 14.32 9.78
N TYR A 130 -17.13 14.59 10.87
CA TYR A 130 -16.82 15.92 11.36
C TYR A 130 -15.30 16.11 11.53
N HIS A 131 -14.84 17.34 11.37
CA HIS A 131 -13.47 17.78 11.58
C HIS A 131 -13.42 18.82 12.72
N VAL A 132 -12.21 19.18 13.15
CA VAL A 132 -12.00 20.29 14.08
C VAL A 132 -12.59 21.57 13.48
N LYS A 133 -13.29 22.36 14.31
CA LYS A 133 -14.10 23.56 13.98
C LYS A 133 -15.45 23.31 13.32
N ASP A 134 -15.82 22.07 13.03
CA ASP A 134 -17.19 21.79 12.57
C ASP A 134 -18.19 21.94 13.72
N THR A 135 -19.42 22.34 13.37
CA THR A 135 -20.53 22.44 14.32
C THR A 135 -21.35 21.15 14.32
N LEU A 136 -21.46 20.53 15.49
CA LEU A 136 -22.32 19.39 15.78
C LEU A 136 -23.71 19.86 16.23
N MET A 137 -24.75 19.31 15.60
CA MET A 137 -26.17 19.58 15.91
C MET A 137 -26.56 21.08 15.91
N ASN A 138 -25.77 21.94 15.26
CA ASN A 138 -25.89 23.41 15.30
C ASN A 138 -25.80 24.05 16.70
N GLU A 139 -25.33 23.32 17.71
CA GLU A 139 -25.29 23.79 19.10
C GLU A 139 -23.88 23.73 19.71
N ALA A 140 -23.02 22.82 19.23
CA ALA A 140 -21.70 22.58 19.79
C ALA A 140 -20.61 22.63 18.72
N GLU A 141 -19.49 23.28 19.00
CA GLU A 141 -18.33 23.35 18.10
C GLU A 141 -17.29 22.30 18.50
N ILE A 142 -16.77 21.54 17.55
CA ILE A 142 -15.70 20.57 17.82
C ILE A 142 -14.37 21.31 17.96
N VAL A 143 -13.75 21.21 19.12
CA VAL A 143 -12.50 21.93 19.44
C VAL A 143 -11.28 21.01 19.32
N ARG A 144 -11.42 19.73 19.68
CA ARG A 144 -10.32 18.76 19.61
C ARG A 144 -10.86 17.36 19.32
N ILE A 145 -10.19 16.61 18.44
CA ILE A 145 -10.49 15.22 18.15
C ILE A 145 -9.35 14.38 18.70
N GLU A 146 -9.64 13.55 19.69
CA GLU A 146 -8.68 12.65 20.31
C GLU A 146 -9.00 11.20 19.94
N ARG A 147 -8.12 10.27 20.33
CA ARG A 147 -8.24 8.85 19.94
C ARG A 147 -9.52 8.20 20.50
N GLU A 148 -9.93 8.59 21.70
CA GLU A 148 -11.02 7.92 22.42
C GLU A 148 -12.18 8.87 22.76
N ARG A 149 -12.06 10.16 22.44
CA ARG A 149 -13.07 11.17 22.72
C ARG A 149 -12.99 12.34 21.75
N VAL A 150 -14.09 13.07 21.61
CA VAL A 150 -14.16 14.35 20.89
C VAL A 150 -14.55 15.43 21.88
N ILE A 151 -13.73 16.48 21.99
CA ILE A 151 -14.00 17.62 22.84
C ILE A 151 -14.79 18.66 22.04
N VAL A 152 -15.96 19.01 22.56
CA VAL A 152 -16.86 20.00 22.00
C VAL A 152 -17.00 21.19 22.93
N ARG A 153 -17.31 22.37 22.38
CA ARG A 153 -17.60 23.59 23.13
C ARG A 153 -19.05 23.99 22.89
N ARG A 154 -19.83 24.07 23.97
CA ARG A 154 -21.25 24.42 23.95
C ARG A 154 -21.55 25.43 25.05
N GLY A 155 -22.08 26.61 24.68
CA GLY A 155 -22.38 27.67 25.64
C GLY A 155 -21.18 28.14 26.47
N GLY A 156 -19.96 28.08 25.91
CA GLY A 156 -18.72 28.47 26.61
C GLY A 156 -18.14 27.40 27.55
N LYS A 157 -18.78 26.23 27.68
CA LYS A 157 -18.25 25.08 28.42
C LYS A 157 -17.66 24.05 27.46
N TYR A 158 -16.61 23.38 27.91
CA TYR A 158 -16.05 22.21 27.21
C TYR A 158 -16.75 20.95 27.72
N GLU A 159 -17.10 20.06 26.80
CA GLU A 159 -17.74 18.78 27.05
C GLU A 159 -17.08 17.69 26.17
N ALA A 160 -17.09 16.43 26.60
CA ALA A 160 -16.47 15.34 25.85
C ALA A 160 -17.50 14.30 25.40
N LEU A 161 -17.48 13.94 24.12
CA LEU A 161 -18.16 12.76 23.59
C LEU A 161 -17.20 11.58 23.62
N SER A 162 -17.45 10.61 24.49
CA SER A 162 -16.64 9.40 24.65
C SER A 162 -16.96 8.38 23.55
N LEU A 163 -15.95 7.68 23.04
CA LEU A 163 -16.12 6.57 22.09
C LEU A 163 -16.70 5.32 22.77
N TYR A 164 -16.45 5.20 24.07
CA TYR A 164 -16.92 4.11 24.92
C TYR A 164 -17.93 4.64 25.93
N ASP A 165 -19.01 3.90 26.15
CA ASP A 165 -19.92 4.16 27.27
C ASP A 165 -19.18 3.90 28.59
N GLN A 166 -19.47 4.67 29.66
CA GLN A 166 -18.74 4.68 30.94
C GLN A 166 -18.61 3.34 31.69
N ASP A 167 -19.21 2.26 31.19
CA ASP A 167 -19.11 0.92 31.80
C ASP A 167 -18.07 0.00 31.15
N GLY A 168 -17.38 0.45 30.08
CA GLY A 168 -16.49 -0.43 29.29
C GLY A 168 -17.20 -1.68 28.74
N SER A 169 -18.53 -1.67 28.76
CA SER A 169 -19.39 -2.80 28.46
C SER A 169 -19.87 -2.69 27.03
N ILE A 170 -19.41 -3.62 26.20
CA ILE A 170 -20.02 -3.88 24.89
C ILE A 170 -21.48 -4.24 25.19
N ALA A 171 -22.45 -3.48 24.68
CA ALA A 171 -23.85 -3.90 24.67
C ALA A 171 -24.00 -5.15 23.78
N ALA A 172 -23.61 -6.30 24.31
CA ALA A 172 -23.96 -7.61 23.82
C ALA A 172 -25.42 -7.83 24.23
N THR A 173 -26.35 -7.43 23.36
CA THR A 173 -27.72 -7.89 23.46
C THR A 173 -27.69 -9.42 23.36
N SER A 174 -27.91 -10.10 24.48
CA SER A 174 -28.04 -11.55 24.57
C SER A 174 -29.29 -11.99 23.80
N ALA A 175 -29.12 -12.26 22.50
CA ALA A 175 -30.03 -13.12 21.77
C ALA A 175 -29.86 -14.56 22.31
N PRO A 176 -30.95 -15.35 22.43
CA PRO A 176 -30.88 -16.69 23.00
C PRO A 176 -29.92 -17.57 22.20
N ALA A 177 -29.06 -18.27 22.94
CA ALA A 177 -28.03 -19.13 22.39
C ALA A 177 -28.66 -20.33 21.68
N THR A 178 -28.71 -20.28 20.35
CA THR A 178 -28.81 -21.50 19.54
C THR A 178 -27.41 -22.07 19.42
N THR A 179 -27.17 -23.19 20.10
CA THR A 179 -25.92 -23.94 20.09
C THR A 179 -25.55 -24.35 18.66
N VAL A 180 -24.62 -23.62 18.05
CA VAL A 180 -23.88 -24.11 16.89
C VAL A 180 -22.63 -24.82 17.40
N PRO A 181 -22.38 -26.08 17.03
CA PRO A 181 -21.21 -26.82 17.48
C PRO A 181 -19.95 -26.12 16.94
N PHE A 182 -19.00 -25.86 17.83
CA PHE A 182 -17.70 -25.32 17.48
C PHE A 182 -16.99 -26.26 16.50
N LEU A 183 -16.93 -25.86 15.23
CA LEU A 183 -16.03 -26.45 14.26
C LEU A 183 -14.77 -25.59 14.23
N ASN A 184 -13.66 -26.17 14.67
CA ASN A 184 -12.31 -25.61 14.55
C ASN A 184 -11.97 -25.38 13.08
N ASN A 185 -12.35 -24.23 12.55
CA ASN A 185 -11.81 -23.70 11.32
C ASN A 185 -11.58 -22.21 11.54
N PHE A 186 -10.31 -21.83 11.72
CA PHE A 186 -9.86 -20.45 11.56
C PHE A 186 -10.09 -20.07 10.09
N GLY A 187 -11.35 -19.78 9.77
CA GLY A 187 -11.79 -19.26 8.50
C GLY A 187 -11.37 -17.80 8.38
N GLN A 188 -10.85 -17.49 7.20
CA GLN A 188 -10.38 -16.19 6.74
C GLN A 188 -11.22 -15.01 7.28
N PRO A 189 -10.61 -13.85 7.56
CA PRO A 189 -11.36 -12.66 7.95
C PRO A 189 -12.44 -12.41 6.91
N VAL A 190 -13.70 -12.40 7.34
CA VAL A 190 -14.81 -11.98 6.49
C VAL A 190 -14.62 -10.49 6.24
N ARG A 191 -13.83 -10.15 5.22
CA ARG A 191 -13.85 -8.83 4.59
C ARG A 191 -15.24 -8.71 3.96
N ALA A 192 -16.17 -8.13 4.70
CA ALA A 192 -17.37 -7.58 4.11
C ALA A 192 -16.92 -6.38 3.26
N THR A 193 -16.47 -6.65 2.02
CA THR A 193 -16.20 -5.59 1.06
C THR A 193 -17.53 -4.88 0.81
N PRO A 194 -17.65 -3.58 1.09
CA PRO A 194 -18.85 -2.84 0.72
C PRO A 194 -19.15 -3.09 -0.76
N LYS A 195 -20.40 -3.39 -1.10
CA LYS A 195 -20.82 -3.56 -2.52
C LYS A 195 -20.34 -2.34 -3.31
N GLY A 196 -19.60 -2.55 -4.40
CA GLY A 196 -19.03 -1.45 -5.18
C GLY A 196 -17.56 -1.10 -4.86
N PHE A 197 -16.95 -1.65 -3.80
CA PHE A 197 -15.57 -1.31 -3.45
C PHE A 197 -14.55 -1.75 -4.50
N ASN A 198 -14.73 -2.93 -5.09
CA ASN A 198 -13.85 -3.44 -6.13
C ASN A 198 -13.95 -2.59 -7.40
N GLU A 199 -15.16 -2.10 -7.69
CA GLU A 199 -15.50 -1.27 -8.83
C GLU A 199 -14.88 0.13 -8.68
N VAL A 200 -14.94 0.73 -7.48
CA VAL A 200 -14.21 1.98 -7.17
C VAL A 200 -12.70 1.78 -7.27
N ALA A 201 -12.17 0.67 -6.75
CA ALA A 201 -10.75 0.36 -6.82
C ALA A 201 -10.28 0.22 -8.29
N ASN A 202 -11.05 -0.49 -9.11
CA ASN A 202 -10.78 -0.64 -10.53
C ASN A 202 -10.86 0.70 -11.28
N PHE A 203 -11.87 1.52 -10.99
CA PHE A 203 -11.97 2.87 -11.55
C PHE A 203 -10.74 3.72 -11.20
N ASN A 204 -10.34 3.75 -9.93
CA ASN A 204 -9.18 4.49 -9.48
C ASN A 204 -7.84 3.94 -10.03
N ALA A 205 -7.79 2.65 -10.41
CA ALA A 205 -6.63 2.07 -11.05
C ALA A 205 -6.51 2.46 -12.53
N GLN A 206 -7.65 2.65 -13.21
CA GLN A 206 -7.71 3.03 -14.62
C GLN A 206 -7.65 4.55 -14.85
N ASN A 207 -8.11 5.33 -13.88
CA ASN A 207 -8.09 6.79 -13.96
C ASN A 207 -6.79 7.37 -13.40
N GLN A 208 -6.06 8.11 -14.23
CA GLN A 208 -4.79 8.75 -13.82
C GLN A 208 -4.94 10.22 -13.43
N GLU A 209 -6.04 10.87 -13.81
CA GLU A 209 -6.23 12.31 -13.56
C GLU A 209 -6.86 12.58 -12.20
N PHE A 210 -7.69 11.68 -11.68
CA PHE A 210 -8.27 11.84 -10.35
C PHE A 210 -8.61 10.51 -9.65
N ARG A 211 -8.74 10.56 -8.33
CA ARG A 211 -9.26 9.44 -7.52
C ARG A 211 -10.52 9.84 -6.77
N VAL A 212 -11.42 8.88 -6.60
CA VAL A 212 -12.69 9.05 -5.90
C VAL A 212 -12.91 8.04 -4.80
N MET A 213 -13.73 8.40 -3.83
CA MET A 213 -14.26 7.50 -2.81
C MET A 213 -15.78 7.69 -2.66
N PRO A 214 -16.54 6.66 -2.27
CA PRO A 214 -17.97 6.81 -2.00
C PRO A 214 -18.21 7.87 -0.93
N HIS A 215 -19.18 8.73 -1.16
CA HIS A 215 -19.72 9.64 -0.17
C HIS A 215 -21.06 9.06 0.33
N PHE A 216 -21.32 9.18 1.63
CA PHE A 216 -22.52 8.65 2.26
C PHE A 216 -23.31 9.77 2.93
N GLU A 217 -24.64 9.67 2.90
CA GLU A 217 -25.59 10.50 3.64
C GLU A 217 -26.78 9.62 4.02
N ALA A 218 -27.20 9.65 5.28
CA ALA A 218 -28.21 8.72 5.83
C ALA A 218 -27.91 7.23 5.53
N GLY A 219 -26.63 6.84 5.57
CA GLY A 219 -26.18 5.45 5.35
C GLY A 219 -26.29 4.95 3.90
N ARG A 220 -26.58 5.82 2.93
CA ARG A 220 -26.66 5.48 1.50
C ARG A 220 -25.62 6.25 0.71
N ILE A 221 -25.13 5.65 -0.38
CA ILE A 221 -24.27 6.36 -1.32
C ILE A 221 -25.10 7.47 -1.97
N ASN A 222 -24.62 8.69 -1.88
CA ASN A 222 -25.28 9.90 -2.39
C ASN A 222 -24.35 10.69 -3.34
N GLY A 223 -23.20 10.12 -3.69
CA GLY A 223 -22.19 10.73 -4.55
C GLY A 223 -20.80 10.13 -4.36
N PHE A 224 -19.82 10.75 -5.01
CA PHE A 224 -18.41 10.36 -4.93
C PHE A 224 -17.52 11.58 -4.66
N ARG A 225 -16.70 11.50 -3.61
CA ARG A 225 -15.76 12.57 -3.26
C ARG A 225 -14.46 12.42 -4.04
N VAL A 226 -14.01 13.50 -4.67
CA VAL A 226 -12.71 13.61 -5.34
C VAL A 226 -11.64 13.94 -4.32
N PHE A 227 -10.53 13.18 -4.28
CA PHE A 227 -9.49 13.41 -3.26
C PHE A 227 -8.05 13.46 -3.78
N ALA A 228 -7.79 12.99 -5.00
CA ALA A 228 -6.46 13.06 -5.60
C ALA A 228 -6.52 13.51 -7.06
N LEU A 229 -6.87 14.76 -7.28
CA LEU A 229 -6.89 15.41 -8.58
C LEU A 229 -5.48 15.85 -9.00
N ALA A 230 -5.04 15.42 -10.18
CA ALA A 230 -3.78 15.80 -10.78
C ALA A 230 -3.77 17.31 -11.12
N PRO A 231 -2.77 18.07 -10.66
CA PRO A 231 -2.64 19.49 -11.01
C PRO A 231 -2.49 19.68 -12.52
N GLY A 232 -3.18 20.67 -13.10
CA GLY A 232 -3.09 20.99 -14.52
C GLY A 232 -3.77 19.99 -15.48
N SER A 233 -4.42 18.96 -14.92
CA SER A 233 -5.30 18.04 -15.64
C SER A 233 -6.46 18.76 -16.33
N ALA A 234 -7.09 18.12 -17.30
CA ALA A 234 -8.24 18.72 -17.98
C ALA A 234 -9.41 18.95 -17.00
N TRP A 235 -9.56 18.04 -16.03
CA TRP A 235 -10.50 18.14 -14.91
C TRP A 235 -10.19 19.29 -13.94
N SER A 236 -8.92 19.52 -13.63
CA SER A 236 -8.52 20.68 -12.81
C SER A 236 -8.81 22.00 -13.53
N LYS A 237 -8.59 22.04 -14.84
CA LYS A 237 -8.85 23.23 -15.68
C LYS A 237 -10.33 23.53 -15.86
N SER A 238 -11.21 22.52 -15.87
CA SER A 238 -12.66 22.73 -15.90
C SER A 238 -13.19 23.28 -14.57
N GLY A 239 -12.39 23.27 -13.51
CA GLY A 239 -12.72 23.84 -12.21
C GLY A 239 -13.08 22.81 -11.14
N LEU A 240 -12.87 21.51 -11.39
CA LEU A 240 -12.95 20.46 -10.37
C LEU A 240 -11.83 20.65 -9.33
N ARG A 241 -12.12 20.32 -8.06
CA ARG A 241 -11.19 20.45 -6.94
C ARG A 241 -11.21 19.22 -6.05
N ASN A 242 -10.12 19.01 -5.32
CA ASN A 242 -10.11 18.06 -4.20
C ASN A 242 -11.13 18.49 -3.14
N GLY A 243 -11.87 17.52 -2.60
CA GLY A 243 -12.95 17.74 -1.65
C GLY A 243 -14.33 17.87 -2.30
N ASP A 244 -14.42 18.06 -3.62
CA ASP A 244 -15.70 18.09 -4.32
C ASP A 244 -16.42 16.75 -4.22
N VAL A 245 -17.72 16.77 -3.88
CA VAL A 245 -18.58 15.59 -3.90
C VAL A 245 -19.44 15.63 -5.15
N VAL A 246 -19.15 14.75 -6.11
CA VAL A 246 -19.93 14.60 -7.33
C VAL A 246 -21.28 13.96 -6.99
N ARG A 247 -22.37 14.68 -7.24
CA ARG A 247 -23.75 14.25 -6.96
C ARG A 247 -24.46 13.73 -8.21
N SER A 248 -24.23 14.36 -9.35
CA SER A 248 -24.83 13.98 -10.62
C SER A 248 -23.87 14.22 -11.78
N ILE A 249 -24.06 13.46 -12.85
CA ILE A 249 -23.40 13.67 -14.14
C ILE A 249 -24.48 13.67 -15.23
N ASN A 250 -24.51 14.69 -16.07
CA ASN A 250 -25.52 14.94 -17.10
C ASN A 250 -26.96 14.87 -16.56
N GLY A 251 -27.18 15.35 -15.33
CA GLY A 251 -28.49 15.32 -14.67
C GLY A 251 -28.89 13.95 -14.13
N GLN A 252 -28.07 12.91 -14.29
CA GLN A 252 -28.28 11.61 -13.68
C GLN A 252 -27.60 11.58 -12.30
N GLU A 253 -28.40 11.43 -11.25
CA GLU A 253 -27.90 11.30 -9.89
C GLU A 253 -27.11 10.00 -9.71
N ILE A 254 -26.06 10.06 -8.90
CA ILE A 254 -25.22 8.91 -8.61
C ILE A 254 -25.52 8.40 -7.21
N SER A 255 -26.31 7.32 -7.15
CA SER A 255 -26.75 6.69 -5.90
C SER A 255 -26.08 5.34 -5.61
N SER A 256 -25.27 4.84 -6.55
CA SER A 256 -24.51 3.59 -6.39
C SER A 256 -23.26 3.57 -7.26
N VAL A 257 -22.32 2.68 -6.93
CA VAL A 257 -21.11 2.47 -7.75
C VAL A 257 -21.45 1.90 -9.13
N GLN A 258 -22.45 1.02 -9.22
CA GLN A 258 -22.90 0.45 -10.49
C GLN A 258 -23.39 1.54 -11.45
N GLN A 259 -24.23 2.45 -10.93
CA GLN A 259 -24.76 3.57 -11.69
C GLN A 259 -23.66 4.55 -12.13
N ALA A 260 -22.67 4.82 -11.27
CA ALA A 260 -21.52 5.64 -11.64
C ALA A 260 -20.73 5.02 -12.81
N TYR A 261 -20.58 3.69 -12.81
CA TYR A 261 -19.89 2.96 -13.87
C TYR A 261 -20.68 2.93 -15.17
N GLU A 262 -21.99 2.77 -15.10
CA GLU A 262 -22.90 2.85 -16.26
C GLU A 262 -22.84 4.22 -16.91
N ILE A 263 -22.95 5.29 -16.11
CA ILE A 263 -22.83 6.67 -16.57
C ILE A 263 -21.47 6.86 -17.23
N LEU A 264 -20.36 6.51 -16.55
CA LEU A 264 -19.02 6.65 -17.13
C LEU A 264 -18.84 5.85 -18.43
N SER A 265 -19.42 4.67 -18.53
CA SER A 265 -19.33 3.82 -19.73
C SER A 265 -20.09 4.44 -20.91
N GLN A 266 -21.23 5.08 -20.66
CA GLN A 266 -21.99 5.82 -21.66
C GLN A 266 -21.27 7.09 -22.14
N LEU A 267 -20.42 7.65 -21.27
CA LEU A 267 -19.69 8.89 -21.52
C LEU A 267 -18.41 8.68 -22.34
N LYS A 268 -17.98 7.43 -22.56
CA LYS A 268 -16.90 7.10 -23.50
C LYS A 268 -17.34 7.44 -24.93
N GLY A 269 -17.08 8.68 -25.36
CA GLY A 269 -17.39 9.18 -26.70
C GLY A 269 -18.31 10.40 -26.75
N THR A 270 -18.76 10.96 -25.62
CA THR A 270 -19.58 12.18 -25.59
C THR A 270 -18.68 13.43 -25.62
N ALA A 271 -19.04 14.43 -26.42
CA ALA A 271 -18.27 15.66 -26.60
C ALA A 271 -18.24 16.57 -25.36
N GLY A 272 -19.13 16.36 -24.38
CA GLY A 272 -19.15 17.14 -23.16
C GLY A 272 -19.93 16.54 -22.00
N LEU A 273 -19.49 16.88 -20.79
CA LEU A 273 -20.05 16.49 -19.50
C LEU A 273 -20.48 17.71 -18.71
N ARG A 274 -21.67 17.65 -18.14
CA ARG A 274 -22.13 18.55 -17.08
C ARG A 274 -22.12 17.78 -15.76
N ILE A 275 -21.40 18.28 -14.76
CA ILE A 275 -21.25 17.61 -13.46
C ILE A 275 -21.75 18.54 -12.38
N ASP A 276 -22.69 18.10 -11.56
CA ASP A 276 -23.07 18.84 -10.36
C ASP A 276 -22.29 18.29 -9.16
N VAL A 277 -21.54 19.18 -8.53
CA VAL A 277 -20.72 18.90 -7.35
C VAL A 277 -21.22 19.69 -6.15
N ASP A 278 -20.99 19.14 -4.97
CA ASP A 278 -21.11 19.85 -3.71
C ASP A 278 -19.71 20.23 -3.20
N ARG A 279 -19.46 21.52 -3.07
CA ARG A 279 -18.20 22.09 -2.58
C ARG A 279 -18.48 22.88 -1.31
N GLY A 280 -18.18 22.28 -0.16
CA GLY A 280 -18.42 22.92 1.15
C GLY A 280 -19.90 23.24 1.39
N ARG A 281 -20.80 22.30 1.10
CA ARG A 281 -22.28 22.42 1.19
C ARG A 281 -22.91 23.41 0.19
N ARG A 282 -22.20 23.75 -0.89
CA ARG A 282 -22.71 24.58 -1.99
C ARG A 282 -22.70 23.80 -3.28
N ARG A 283 -23.87 23.67 -3.93
CA ARG A 283 -23.97 23.06 -5.27
C ARG A 283 -23.31 23.97 -6.31
N GLN A 284 -22.47 23.37 -7.14
CA GLN A 284 -21.84 24.00 -8.28
C GLN A 284 -21.92 23.07 -9.48
N THR A 285 -22.06 23.64 -10.68
CA THR A 285 -21.99 22.87 -11.91
C THR A 285 -20.64 23.12 -12.58
N ILE A 286 -19.99 22.04 -12.99
CA ILE A 286 -18.73 22.03 -13.74
C ILE A 286 -19.01 21.42 -15.12
N THR A 287 -18.52 22.06 -16.17
CA THR A 287 -18.62 21.52 -17.54
C THR A 287 -17.26 21.05 -18.01
N TYR A 288 -17.17 19.86 -18.58
CA TYR A 288 -15.94 19.21 -19.03
C TYR A 288 -16.09 18.67 -20.45
N GLY A 289 -15.28 19.16 -21.39
CA GLY A 289 -15.49 18.89 -22.82
C GLY A 289 -16.76 19.57 -23.33
N GLY A 290 -16.68 20.17 -24.50
CA GLY A 290 -17.73 21.03 -25.05
C GLY A 290 -17.07 22.32 -25.49
N GLU A 291 -17.25 22.68 -26.76
CA GLU A 291 -16.75 23.93 -27.31
C GLU A 291 -17.23 25.10 -26.43
N SER A 292 -16.29 26.02 -26.19
CA SER A 292 -16.53 27.29 -25.47
C SER A 292 -17.47 28.21 -26.24
#